data_AF-A0A2E4I658-F1
#
_entry.id   AF-A0A2E4I658-F1
#
_cell.length_a   1.000
_cell.length_b   1.000
_cell.length_c   1.000
_cell.angle_alpha   90.00
_cell.angle_beta   90.00
_cell.angle_gamma   90.00
#
_symmetry.space_group_name_H-M   'P 1'
#
loop_
_entity.id
_entity.type
_entity.pdbx_description
1 polymer ?
#
loop_
_entity_poly.entity_id
_entity_poly.type
_entity_poly.pdbx_seq_one_letter_code
_entity_poly.pdbx_strand_id
1 'polypeptide(L)'
;MLRDFFDFSSLILTEPFHYLVSANQRVYWLYLLMAIVLAGWVFIRSPTARPEAATNSWLQCFPQFINFCFPKGIFWHKSARIDYIFFIINRIAFPWLIAPLIIGTVSVMELSREYFAKLPLVTGILGDAGPIDEIIFTILLLLVMDGAIYVAH
;
A
#
# COMPACT_ATOMS: atom_id res chain seq x y z
N MET A 1 20.44 0.28 -8.88
CA MET A 1 19.73 -0.96 -8.55
C MET A 1 19.63 -1.23 -7.03
N LEU A 2 20.75 -1.40 -6.30
CA LEU A 2 20.70 -1.66 -4.84
C LEU A 2 20.15 -0.49 -4.01
N ARG A 3 20.45 0.76 -4.39
CA ARG A 3 19.85 1.96 -3.78
C ARG A 3 18.37 2.08 -4.08
N ASP A 4 17.97 1.96 -5.35
CA ASP A 4 16.57 2.06 -5.78
C ASP A 4 15.68 1.01 -5.09
N PHE A 5 16.22 -0.19 -4.87
CA PHE A 5 15.55 -1.24 -4.12
C PHE A 5 15.38 -0.89 -2.63
N PHE A 6 16.38 -0.24 -2.03
CA PHE A 6 16.34 0.20 -0.63
C PHE A 6 15.37 1.38 -0.46
N ASP A 7 15.40 2.33 -1.39
CA ASP A 7 14.48 3.47 -1.44
C ASP A 7 13.04 3.00 -1.65
N PHE A 8 12.82 2.04 -2.55
CA PHE A 8 11.51 1.42 -2.77
C PHE A 8 11.00 0.65 -1.54
N SER A 9 11.87 -0.11 -0.88
CA SER A 9 11.53 -0.79 0.38
C SER A 9 11.15 0.20 1.47
N SER A 10 11.89 1.32 1.58
CA SER A 10 11.58 2.39 2.52
C SER A 10 10.24 3.08 2.24
N LEU A 11 9.89 3.24 0.96
CA LEU A 11 8.61 3.81 0.52
C LEU A 11 7.43 2.90 0.92
N ILE A 12 7.52 1.60 0.67
CA ILE A 12 6.49 0.62 1.07
C ILE A 12 6.31 0.59 2.59
N LEU A 13 7.42 0.66 3.34
CA LEU A 13 7.40 0.60 4.80
C LEU A 13 6.87 1.89 5.44
N THR A 14 7.02 3.05 4.78
CA THR A 14 6.59 4.35 5.31
C THR A 14 5.18 4.77 4.89
N GLU A 15 4.67 4.26 3.76
CA GLU A 15 3.28 4.41 3.32
C GLU A 15 2.21 4.20 4.42
N PRO A 16 2.25 3.15 5.26
CA PRO A 16 1.24 2.95 6.30
C PRO A 16 1.25 4.04 7.39
N PHE A 17 2.37 4.72 7.61
CA PHE A 17 2.42 5.84 8.54
C PHE A 17 1.79 7.10 7.94
N HIS A 18 1.85 7.26 6.62
CA HIS A 18 1.20 8.36 5.92
C HIS A 18 -0.34 8.25 5.97
N TYR A 19 -0.88 7.03 6.08
CA TYR A 19 -2.32 6.79 6.28
C TYR A 19 -2.86 7.39 7.58
N LEU A 20 -2.03 7.45 8.64
CA LEU A 20 -2.44 8.02 9.92
C LEU A 20 -2.59 9.55 9.85
N VAL A 21 -1.82 10.22 9.00
CA VAL A 21 -1.73 11.68 8.92
C VAL A 21 -2.68 12.26 7.87
N SER A 22 -3.08 11.48 6.87
CA SER A 22 -3.94 11.97 5.78
C SER A 22 -5.44 11.92 6.16
N ALA A 23 -6.07 13.10 6.23
CA ALA A 23 -7.49 13.24 6.61
C ALA A 23 -8.48 12.57 5.65
N ASN A 24 -8.06 12.31 4.41
CA ASN A 24 -8.88 11.61 3.40
C ASN A 24 -8.95 10.09 3.63
N GLN A 25 -8.16 9.56 4.55
CA GLN A 25 -8.09 8.12 4.84
C GLN A 25 -9.04 7.78 6.00
N ARG A 26 -9.70 6.60 5.91
CA ARG A 26 -10.60 6.09 6.95
C ARG A 26 -9.91 5.86 8.31
N VAL A 27 -8.57 5.79 8.31
CA VAL A 27 -7.72 5.53 9.48
C VAL A 27 -6.94 6.80 9.88
N TYR A 28 -7.57 7.97 9.76
CA TYR A 28 -6.98 9.22 10.24
C TYR A 28 -6.88 9.20 11.78
N TRP A 29 -5.73 9.65 12.30
CA TRP A 29 -5.41 9.59 13.74
C TRP A 29 -6.47 10.26 14.64
N LEU A 30 -7.12 11.33 14.16
CA LEU A 30 -8.17 12.02 14.90
C LEU A 30 -9.43 11.17 15.05
N TYR A 31 -9.80 10.39 14.03
CA TYR A 31 -10.91 9.44 14.13
C TYR A 31 -10.59 8.33 15.13
N LEU A 32 -9.34 7.85 15.13
CA LEU A 32 -8.89 6.85 16.09
C LEU A 32 -8.94 7.41 17.53
N LEU A 33 -8.50 8.65 17.73
CA LEU A 33 -8.55 9.33 19.02
C LEU A 33 -9.99 9.47 19.51
N MET A 34 -10.91 9.93 18.65
CA MET A 34 -12.33 10.07 19.00
C MET A 34 -12.98 8.72 19.32
N ALA A 35 -12.63 7.66 18.58
CA ALA A 35 -13.10 6.31 18.86
C ALA A 35 -12.63 5.81 20.25
N ILE A 36 -11.36 6.07 20.61
CA ILE A 36 -10.82 5.73 21.94
C ILE A 36 -11.52 6.51 23.04
N VAL A 37 -11.76 7.82 22.84
CA VAL A 37 -12.48 8.66 23.82
C VAL A 37 -13.90 8.15 24.04
N LEU A 38 -14.62 7.83 22.96
CA LEU A 38 -15.97 7.27 23.04
C LEU A 38 -15.97 5.89 23.71
N ALA A 39 -15.03 5.01 23.35
CA ALA A 39 -14.90 3.70 23.98
C ALA A 39 -14.59 3.83 25.48
N GLY A 40 -13.70 4.75 25.86
CA GLY A 40 -13.37 5.04 27.26
C GLY A 40 -14.57 5.55 28.04
N TRP A 41 -15.33 6.47 27.44
CA TRP A 41 -16.57 6.98 28.01
C TRP A 41 -17.60 5.88 28.26
N VAL A 42 -17.84 5.02 27.26
CA VAL A 42 -18.77 3.88 27.38
C VAL A 42 -18.28 2.89 28.44
N PHE A 43 -16.98 2.62 28.51
CA PHE A 43 -16.40 1.70 29.50
C PHE A 43 -16.56 2.19 30.95
N ILE A 44 -16.51 3.51 31.18
CA ILE A 44 -16.74 4.09 32.51
C ILE A 44 -18.22 4.05 32.88
N ARG A 45 -19.11 4.24 31.91
CA ARG A 45 -20.55 4.43 32.16
C ARG A 45 -21.39 3.15 32.10
N SER A 46 -20.90 2.09 31.46
CA SER A 46 -21.60 0.82 31.32
C SER A 46 -21.18 -0.18 32.40
N PRO A 47 -22.04 -0.46 33.41
CA PRO A 47 -21.72 -1.45 34.45
C PRO A 47 -21.60 -2.88 33.90
N THR A 48 -22.21 -3.18 32.75
CA THR A 48 -22.09 -4.46 32.04
C THR A 48 -20.73 -4.70 31.38
N ALA A 49 -19.92 -3.64 31.17
CA ALA A 49 -18.60 -3.74 30.57
C ALA A 49 -17.48 -3.95 31.60
N ARG A 50 -17.77 -3.75 32.90
CA ARG A 50 -16.83 -4.00 34.00
C ARG A 50 -17.04 -5.42 34.55
N PRO A 51 -16.02 -6.29 34.51
CA PRO A 51 -16.07 -7.52 35.29
C PRO A 51 -16.22 -7.16 36.78
N GLU A 52 -17.07 -7.88 37.53
CA GLU A 52 -17.33 -7.66 38.96
C GLU A 52 -16.07 -7.66 39.84
N ALA A 53 -14.94 -8.16 39.33
CA ALA A 53 -13.63 -8.21 39.97
C ALA A 53 -12.71 -7.01 39.68
N ALA A 54 -13.23 -5.88 39.15
CA ALA A 54 -12.45 -4.68 38.86
C ALA A 54 -12.03 -3.95 40.16
N THR A 55 -10.99 -4.46 40.81
CA THR A 55 -10.26 -3.80 41.89
C THR A 55 -9.74 -2.43 41.46
N ASN A 56 -9.70 -1.47 42.38
CA ASN A 56 -9.40 -0.03 42.20
C ASN A 56 -7.97 0.29 41.66
N SER A 57 -7.23 -0.68 41.14
CA SER A 57 -5.86 -0.49 40.67
C SER A 57 -5.82 -0.22 39.16
N TRP A 58 -5.23 0.93 38.78
CA TRP A 58 -5.13 1.37 37.38
C TRP A 58 -4.47 0.33 36.45
N LEU A 59 -3.56 -0.48 37.01
CA LEU A 59 -2.82 -1.56 36.32
C LEU A 59 -3.73 -2.67 35.79
N GLN A 60 -4.88 -2.90 36.40
CA GLN A 60 -5.83 -3.94 35.97
C GLN A 60 -6.93 -3.39 35.05
N CYS A 61 -7.15 -2.07 35.08
CA CYS A 61 -8.14 -1.39 34.25
C CYS A 61 -7.72 -1.35 32.77
N PHE A 62 -6.43 -1.14 32.50
CA PHE A 62 -5.90 -1.06 31.13
C PHE A 62 -6.11 -2.35 30.30
N PRO A 63 -5.75 -3.56 30.78
CA PRO A 63 -6.00 -4.79 30.01
C PRO A 63 -7.49 -5.11 29.87
N GLN A 64 -8.34 -4.69 30.82
CA GLN A 64 -9.79 -4.85 30.71
C GLN A 64 -10.37 -3.93 29.63
N PHE A 65 -9.92 -2.69 29.55
CA PHE A 65 -10.30 -1.74 28.50
C PHE A 65 -9.87 -2.24 27.11
N ILE A 66 -8.65 -2.78 27.00
CA ILE A 66 -8.16 -3.39 25.75
C ILE A 66 -9.04 -4.58 25.35
N ASN A 67 -9.38 -5.48 26.27
CA ASN A 67 -10.27 -6.61 25.97
C ASN A 67 -11.70 -6.17 25.59
N PHE A 68 -12.18 -5.06 26.16
CA PHE A 68 -13.46 -4.45 25.79
C PHE A 68 -13.43 -3.87 24.37
N CYS A 69 -12.38 -3.13 24.02
CA CYS A 69 -12.23 -2.54 22.69
C CYS A 69 -11.91 -3.60 21.61
N PHE A 70 -11.20 -4.66 21.98
CA PHE A 70 -10.73 -5.71 21.08
C PHE A 70 -11.21 -7.09 21.54
N PRO A 71 -12.51 -7.40 21.41
CA PRO A 71 -13.04 -8.70 21.78
C PRO A 71 -12.44 -9.77 20.88
N LYS A 72 -11.71 -10.72 21.49
CA LYS A 72 -11.00 -11.79 20.78
C LYS A 72 -11.90 -12.60 19.85
N GLY A 73 -13.17 -12.81 20.22
CA GLY A 73 -14.13 -13.55 19.38
C GLY A 73 -14.45 -12.90 18.03
N ILE A 74 -14.36 -11.57 17.94
CA ILE A 74 -14.65 -10.82 16.70
C ILE A 74 -13.39 -10.71 15.86
N PHE A 75 -12.27 -10.28 16.46
CA PHE A 75 -11.00 -10.09 15.75
C PHE A 75 -10.39 -11.40 15.25
N TRP A 76 -10.66 -12.53 15.91
CA TRP A 76 -10.17 -13.85 15.48
C TRP A 76 -11.16 -14.64 14.61
N HIS A 77 -12.27 -14.02 14.23
CA HIS A 77 -13.27 -14.69 13.40
C HIS A 77 -12.69 -15.08 12.03
N LYS A 78 -13.15 -16.21 11.47
CA LYS A 78 -12.63 -16.76 10.20
C LYS A 78 -12.66 -15.72 9.06
N SER A 79 -13.69 -14.89 9.00
CA SER A 79 -13.82 -13.80 8.02
C SER A 79 -12.73 -12.74 8.19
N ALA A 80 -12.54 -12.23 9.42
CA ALA A 80 -11.54 -11.19 9.70
C ALA A 80 -10.12 -11.65 9.36
N ARG A 81 -9.81 -12.95 9.56
CA ARG A 81 -8.51 -13.52 9.17
C ARG A 81 -8.28 -13.46 7.66
N ILE A 82 -9.30 -13.69 6.85
CA ILE A 82 -9.20 -13.60 5.38
C ILE A 82 -8.97 -12.14 4.98
N ASP A 83 -9.68 -11.20 5.59
CA ASP A 83 -9.49 -9.77 5.32
C ASP A 83 -8.07 -9.31 5.68
N TYR A 84 -7.50 -9.80 6.78
CA TYR A 84 -6.11 -9.53 7.15
C TYR A 84 -5.11 -10.12 6.15
N ILE A 85 -5.37 -11.34 5.65
CA ILE A 85 -4.53 -11.97 4.62
C ILE A 85 -4.60 -11.15 3.34
N PHE A 86 -5.78 -10.72 2.90
CA PHE A 86 -5.93 -9.86 1.73
C PHE A 86 -5.22 -8.52 1.90
N PHE A 87 -5.32 -7.91 3.08
CA PHE A 87 -4.60 -6.69 3.39
C PHE A 87 -3.08 -6.88 3.27
N ILE A 88 -2.54 -7.97 3.83
CA ILE A 88 -1.12 -8.31 3.74
C ILE A 88 -0.69 -8.58 2.30
N ILE A 89 -1.47 -9.35 1.53
CA ILE A 89 -1.16 -9.67 0.13
C ILE A 89 -1.16 -8.38 -0.70
N ASN A 90 -2.21 -7.58 -0.64
CA ASN A 90 -2.32 -6.37 -1.45
C ASN A 90 -1.29 -5.32 -1.07
N ARG A 91 -0.91 -5.22 0.21
CA ARG A 91 0.02 -4.18 0.67
C ARG A 91 1.49 -4.60 0.59
N ILE A 92 1.80 -5.87 0.85
CA ILE A 92 3.18 -6.35 0.91
C ILE A 92 3.49 -7.18 -0.33
N ALA A 93 2.72 -8.24 -0.61
CA ALA A 93 3.06 -9.13 -1.71
C ALA A 93 2.93 -8.44 -3.08
N PHE A 94 1.90 -7.60 -3.26
CA PHE A 94 1.65 -6.97 -4.56
C PHE A 94 2.75 -5.98 -4.98
N PRO A 95 3.21 -5.04 -4.12
CA PRO A 95 4.36 -4.21 -4.46
C PRO A 95 5.63 -5.01 -4.69
N TRP A 96 5.86 -6.08 -3.91
CA TRP A 96 7.02 -6.96 -4.10
C TRP A 96 6.96 -7.80 -5.38
N LEU A 97 5.77 -8.06 -5.92
CA LEU A 97 5.58 -8.74 -7.20
C LEU A 97 5.75 -7.78 -8.38
N ILE A 98 5.19 -6.56 -8.26
CA ILE A 98 5.19 -5.56 -9.33
C ILE A 98 6.52 -4.79 -9.41
N ALA A 99 7.20 -4.57 -8.29
CA ALA A 99 8.43 -3.78 -8.29
C ALA A 99 9.59 -4.40 -9.07
N PRO A 100 9.87 -5.71 -8.99
CA PRO A 100 10.86 -6.34 -9.85
C PRO A 100 10.49 -6.20 -11.33
N LEU A 101 9.20 -6.20 -11.67
CA LEU A 101 8.75 -5.95 -13.03
C LEU A 101 9.10 -4.53 -13.47
N ILE A 102 8.77 -3.51 -12.67
CA ILE A 102 9.05 -2.10 -12.98
C ILE A 102 10.55 -1.80 -13.01
N ILE A 103 11.32 -2.30 -12.03
CA ILE A 103 12.77 -2.10 -12.00
C ILE A 103 13.44 -2.89 -13.15
N GLY A 104 12.92 -4.07 -13.44
CA GLY A 104 13.39 -4.94 -14.51
C GLY A 104 13.16 -4.33 -15.89
N THR A 105 12.07 -3.59 -16.12
CA THR A 105 11.81 -2.99 -17.45
C THR A 105 12.93 -2.04 -17.88
N VAL A 106 13.50 -1.26 -16.95
CA VAL A 106 14.65 -0.37 -17.26
C VAL A 106 15.86 -1.17 -17.70
N SER A 107 16.16 -2.26 -17.00
CA SER A 107 17.31 -3.12 -17.32
C SER A 107 17.10 -3.87 -18.65
N VAL A 108 15.89 -4.37 -18.89
CA VAL A 108 15.51 -5.02 -20.15
C VAL A 108 15.54 -4.01 -21.30
N MET A 109 15.14 -2.77 -21.08
CA MET A 109 15.21 -1.69 -22.07
C MET A 109 16.65 -1.39 -22.47
N GLU A 110 17.57 -1.23 -21.51
CA GLU A 110 18.99 -0.99 -21.78
C GLU A 110 19.62 -2.16 -22.55
N LEU A 111 19.38 -3.39 -22.11
CA LEU A 111 19.84 -4.59 -22.82
C LEU A 111 19.27 -4.64 -24.24
N SER A 112 17.96 -4.44 -24.39
CA SER A 112 17.31 -4.43 -25.70
C SER A 112 17.93 -3.38 -26.61
N ARG A 113 18.17 -2.16 -26.11
CA ARG A 113 18.86 -1.10 -26.85
C ARG A 113 20.23 -1.54 -27.34
N GLU A 114 21.04 -2.15 -26.46
CA GLU A 114 22.38 -2.61 -26.81
C GLU A 114 22.36 -3.74 -27.86
N TYR A 115 21.42 -4.69 -27.76
CA TYR A 115 21.25 -5.75 -28.74
C TYR A 115 20.74 -5.24 -30.09
N PHE A 116 19.76 -4.33 -30.10
CA PHE A 116 19.24 -3.73 -31.32
C PHE A 116 20.28 -2.84 -32.01
N ALA A 117 21.12 -2.13 -31.27
CA ALA A 117 22.21 -1.33 -31.82
C ALA A 117 23.27 -2.17 -32.55
N LYS A 118 23.38 -3.47 -32.25
CA LYS A 118 24.30 -4.41 -32.93
C LYS A 118 23.71 -4.99 -34.21
N LEU A 119 22.41 -4.81 -34.47
CA LEU A 119 21.76 -5.32 -35.68
C LEU A 119 21.95 -4.35 -36.85
N PRO A 120 22.57 -4.78 -37.98
CA PRO A 120 22.87 -3.91 -39.11
C PRO A 120 21.63 -3.41 -39.86
N LEU A 121 20.47 -4.02 -39.66
CA LEU A 121 19.17 -3.56 -40.18
C LEU A 121 18.67 -2.30 -39.45
N VAL A 122 19.04 -2.14 -38.18
CA VAL A 122 18.52 -1.09 -37.28
C VAL A 122 19.37 0.16 -37.37
N THR A 123 20.70 0.01 -37.43
CA THR A 123 21.65 1.13 -37.47
C THR A 123 21.54 2.05 -38.70
N GLY A 124 20.92 1.58 -39.78
CA GLY A 124 20.67 2.38 -41.00
C GLY A 124 19.31 3.08 -41.07
N ILE A 125 18.34 2.70 -40.21
CA ILE A 125 16.94 3.19 -40.25
C ILE A 125 16.58 3.94 -38.95
N LEU A 126 17.06 3.45 -37.80
CA LEU A 126 16.82 4.01 -36.48
C LEU A 126 18.10 4.74 -36.04
N GLY A 127 18.19 6.03 -36.38
CA GLY A 127 19.19 6.93 -35.82
C GLY A 127 18.99 7.14 -34.32
N ASP A 128 19.83 7.97 -33.68
CA ASP A 128 19.59 8.37 -32.30
C ASP A 128 18.22 9.05 -32.19
N ALA A 129 17.40 8.57 -31.25
CA ALA A 129 16.06 9.10 -31.02
C ALA A 129 16.15 10.59 -30.68
N GLY A 130 15.57 11.41 -31.55
CA GLY A 130 15.52 12.85 -31.39
C GLY A 130 14.36 13.27 -30.48
N PRO A 131 14.32 14.55 -30.09
CA PRO A 131 13.22 15.10 -29.29
C PRO A 131 11.85 14.98 -30.00
N ILE A 132 11.84 14.89 -31.33
CA ILE A 132 10.60 14.69 -32.11
C ILE A 132 10.07 13.26 -31.94
N ASP A 133 10.94 12.26 -31.93
CA ASP A 133 10.56 10.87 -31.75
C ASP A 133 9.97 10.64 -30.35
N GLU A 134 10.51 11.31 -29.34
CA GLU A 134 9.99 11.30 -27.97
C GLU A 134 8.57 11.89 -27.89
N ILE A 135 8.32 13.00 -28.57
CA ILE A 135 6.99 13.62 -28.63
C ILE A 135 5.99 12.69 -29.34
N ILE A 136 6.36 12.11 -30.49
CA ILE A 136 5.50 11.20 -31.24
C ILE A 136 5.20 9.94 -30.43
N PHE A 137 6.22 9.35 -29.81
CA PHE A 137 6.06 8.20 -28.93
C PHE A 137 5.12 8.50 -27.75
N THR A 138 5.27 9.66 -27.12
CA THR A 138 4.42 10.09 -26.00
C THR A 138 2.96 10.22 -26.41
N ILE A 139 2.68 10.81 -27.58
CA ILE A 139 1.33 10.95 -28.11
C ILE A 139 0.72 9.57 -28.43
N LEU A 140 1.47 8.70 -29.08
CA LEU A 140 1.02 7.34 -29.40
C LEU A 140 0.75 6.53 -28.13
N LEU A 141 1.63 6.60 -27.15
CA LEU A 141 1.47 5.94 -25.86
C LEU A 141 0.18 6.41 -25.18
N LEU A 142 -0.08 7.72 -25.18
CA LEU A 142 -1.29 8.29 -24.60
C LEU A 142 -2.55 7.75 -25.27
N LEU A 143 -2.59 7.71 -26.60
CA LEU A 143 -3.74 7.16 -27.34
C LEU A 143 -3.96 5.67 -27.09
N VAL A 144 -2.88 4.87 -27.04
CA VAL A 144 -2.96 3.44 -26.77
C VAL A 144 -3.44 3.18 -25.34
N MET A 145 -2.92 3.93 -24.37
CA MET A 145 -3.31 3.80 -22.96
C MET A 145 -4.78 4.17 -22.76
N ASP A 146 -5.24 5.27 -23.36
CA ASP A 146 -6.64 5.69 -23.30
C ASP A 146 -7.56 4.64 -23.95
N GLY A 147 -7.18 4.11 -25.10
CA GLY A 147 -7.89 3.01 -25.76
C GLY A 147 -7.93 1.73 -24.92
N ALA A 148 -6.84 1.38 -24.25
CA ALA A 148 -6.79 0.22 -23.35
C ALA A 148 -7.72 0.38 -22.16
N ILE A 149 -7.80 1.59 -21.58
CA ILE A 149 -8.74 1.92 -20.51
C ILE A 149 -10.18 1.82 -21.01
N TYR A 150 -10.48 2.36 -22.19
CA TYR A 150 -11.82 2.28 -22.79
C TYR A 150 -12.27 0.82 -23.03
N VAL A 151 -11.37 -0.05 -23.48
CA VAL A 151 -11.68 -1.48 -23.71
C VAL A 151 -11.82 -2.26 -22.40
N ALA A 152 -11.09 -1.87 -21.35
CA ALA A 152 -11.12 -2.52 -20.05
C ALA A 152 -12.34 -2.12 -19.19
N HIS A 153 -13.02 -1.02 -19.53
CA HIS A 153 -14.24 -0.53 -18.87
C HIS A 153 -15.49 -1.09 -19.53
#